data_AF-A0A932KB04-F1
#
_entry.id   AF-A0A932KB04-F1
#
_cell.length_a   1.000
_cell.length_b   1.000
_cell.length_c   1.000
_cell.angle_alpha   90.00
_cell.angle_beta   90.00
_cell.angle_gamma   90.00
#
_symmetry.space_group_name_H-M   'P 1'
#
loop_
_entity.id
_entity.type
_entity.pdbx_description
1 polymer ?
#
loop_
_entity_poly.entity_id
_entity_poly.type
_entity_poly.pdbx_seq_one_letter_code
_entity_poly.pdbx_strand_id
1 'polypeptide(L)' 'MAEPQFRTPNGTHDILPEDQQYHTYSKKAVRHRARQAGFKRIDPPIFEARGIYERTRGEHTDIVEKELFSVVG' A
#
# COMPACT_ATOMS: atom_id res chain seq x y z
N MET A 1 23.92 -14.73 -20.51
CA MET A 1 22.65 -15.27 -19.95
C MET A 1 21.53 -14.52 -20.63
N ALA A 2 20.48 -15.20 -21.11
CA ALA A 2 19.35 -14.52 -21.73
C ALA A 2 18.63 -13.63 -20.70
N GLU A 3 18.14 -12.47 -21.13
CA GLU A 3 17.35 -11.63 -20.24
C GLU A 3 16.02 -12.34 -19.88
N PRO A 4 15.59 -12.30 -18.61
CA PRO A 4 14.34 -12.91 -18.22
C PRO A 4 13.16 -12.24 -18.93
N GLN A 5 12.25 -13.07 -19.44
CA GLN A 5 11.06 -12.65 -20.20
C GLN A 5 10.14 -11.72 -19.39
N PHE A 6 10.15 -11.87 -18.05
CA PHE A 6 9.41 -11.03 -17.12
C PHE A 6 10.31 -10.60 -15.97
N ARG A 7 10.11 -9.36 -15.50
CA ARG A 7 10.77 -8.81 -14.32
C ARG A 7 9.74 -8.09 -13.45
N THR A 8 10.00 -8.06 -12.16
CA THR A 8 9.21 -7.30 -11.20
C THR A 8 9.23 -5.81 -11.59
N PRO A 9 8.07 -5.13 -11.60
CA PRO A 9 8.03 -3.69 -11.86
C PRO A 9 8.92 -2.92 -10.88
N ASN A 10 9.58 -1.86 -11.37
CA ASN A 10 10.41 -1.00 -10.54
C ASN A 10 9.61 -0.44 -9.35
N GLY A 11 10.21 -0.47 -8.16
CA GLY A 11 9.58 -0.02 -6.92
C GLY A 11 8.64 -1.05 -6.28
N THR A 12 8.54 -2.26 -6.83
CA THR A 12 7.81 -3.38 -6.22
C THR A 12 8.78 -4.51 -5.89
N HIS A 13 8.48 -5.24 -4.81
CA HIS A 13 9.33 -6.34 -4.33
C HIS A 13 8.45 -7.48 -3.80
N ASP A 14 8.86 -8.71 -4.07
CA ASP A 14 8.23 -9.88 -3.47
C ASP A 14 8.62 -9.98 -2.00
N ILE A 15 7.67 -10.39 -1.16
CA ILE A 15 7.95 -10.76 0.23
C ILE A 15 8.11 -12.28 0.25
N LEU A 16 9.37 -12.73 0.32
CA LEU A 16 9.73 -14.13 0.24
C LEU A 16 9.37 -14.89 1.52
N PRO A 17 9.24 -16.24 1.49
CA PRO A 17 8.90 -17.05 2.66
C PRO A 17 9.76 -16.77 3.90
N GLU A 18 11.07 -16.58 3.72
CA GLU A 18 12.02 -16.22 4.77
C GLU A 18 11.73 -14.87 5.43
N ASP A 19 11.13 -13.93 4.69
CA ASP A 19 10.80 -12.59 5.15
C ASP A 19 9.42 -12.51 5.82
N GLN A 20 8.53 -13.46 5.52
CA GLN A 20 7.16 -13.47 6.04
C GLN A 20 7.09 -13.41 7.57
N GLN A 21 8.06 -14.00 8.26
CA GLN A 21 8.13 -13.97 9.72
C GLN A 21 8.25 -12.54 10.26
N TYR A 22 9.08 -11.70 9.62
CA TYR A 22 9.30 -10.32 10.04
C TYR A 22 8.07 -9.46 9.76
N HIS A 23 7.46 -9.61 8.58
CA HIS A 23 6.22 -8.92 8.25
C HIS A 23 5.08 -9.30 9.20
N THR A 24 4.97 -10.59 9.53
CA THR A 24 3.97 -11.11 10.47
C THR A 24 4.18 -10.54 11.87
N TYR A 25 5.43 -10.51 12.35
CA TYR A 25 5.78 -9.94 13.65
C TYR A 25 5.38 -8.46 13.74
N SER A 26 5.79 -7.64 12.77
CA SER A 26 5.46 -6.21 12.73
C SER A 26 3.95 -5.97 12.73
N LYS A 27 3.19 -6.71 11.89
CA LYS A 27 1.73 -6.62 11.85
C LYS A 27 1.09 -7.02 13.20
N LYS A 28 1.59 -8.07 13.86
CA LYS A 28 1.09 -8.52 15.17
C LYS A 28 1.33 -7.45 16.25
N ALA A 29 2.51 -6.87 16.31
CA ALA A 29 2.85 -5.84 17.29
C ALA A 29 1.93 -4.61 17.17
N VAL A 30 1.76 -4.09 15.96
CA VAL A 30 0.87 -2.93 15.71
C VAL A 30 -0.58 -3.25 16.06
N ARG A 31 -1.09 -4.41 15.61
CA ARG A 31 -2.47 -4.83 15.90
C ARG A 31 -2.73 -5.01 17.40
N HIS A 32 -1.75 -5.55 18.14
CA HIS A 32 -1.87 -5.72 19.58
C HIS A 32 -2.04 -4.37 20.28
N ARG A 33 -1.21 -3.38 19.93
CA ARG A 33 -1.29 -2.02 20.50
C ARG A 33 -2.58 -1.30 20.12
N ALA A 34 -2.98 -1.35 18.85
CA ALA A 34 -4.21 -0.73 18.38
C ALA A 34 -5.45 -1.28 19.12
N ARG A 35 -5.51 -2.60 19.34
CA ARG A 35 -6.61 -3.24 20.08
C ARG A 35 -6.63 -2.83 21.55
N GLN A 36 -5.47 -2.70 22.20
CA GLN A 36 -5.39 -2.21 23.59
C GLN A 36 -5.92 -0.79 23.73
N ALA A 37 -5.75 0.04 22.69
CA ALA A 37 -6.28 1.40 22.65
C ALA A 37 -7.73 1.50 22.14
N GLY A 38 -8.43 0.37 21.95
CA GLY A 38 -9.85 0.35 21.57
C GLY A 38 -10.14 0.55 20.07
N PHE A 39 -9.11 0.64 19.22
CA PHE A 39 -9.31 0.75 17.79
C PHE A 39 -9.82 -0.57 17.19
N LYS A 40 -10.71 -0.45 16.22
CA LYS A 40 -11.21 -1.57 15.40
C LYS A 40 -10.63 -1.50 14.00
N ARG A 41 -10.44 -2.67 13.39
CA ARG A 41 -9.94 -2.77 12.03
C ARG A 41 -11.03 -2.36 11.04
N ILE A 42 -10.64 -1.60 10.04
CA ILE A 42 -11.36 -1.37 8.79
C ILE A 42 -10.41 -1.73 7.63
N ASP A 43 -10.95 -2.33 6.57
CA ASP A 43 -10.21 -2.63 5.35
C ASP A 43 -10.90 -1.88 4.20
N PRO A 44 -10.41 -0.69 3.80
CA PRO A 44 -10.97 0.06 2.69
C PRO A 44 -10.63 -0.61 1.34
N PRO A 45 -11.37 -0.31 0.26
CA PRO A 45 -10.99 -0.67 -1.10
C PRO A 45 -9.56 -0.23 -1.47
N ILE A 46 -8.87 -1.03 -2.29
CA ILE A 46 -7.52 -0.71 -2.79
C ILE A 46 -7.56 0.45 -3.81
N PHE A 47 -8.62 0.51 -4.60
CA PHE A 47 -8.88 1.59 -5.55
C PHE A 47 -10.11 2.37 -5.11
N GLU A 48 -10.05 3.68 -5.28
CA GLU A 48 -11.11 4.62 -4.95
C GLU A 48 -11.23 5.67 -6.05
N ALA A 49 -12.37 6.36 -6.11
CA ALA A 49 -12.55 7.46 -7.05
C ALA A 49 -11.54 8.59 -6.78
N ARG A 50 -10.89 9.10 -7.83
CA ARG A 50 -9.85 10.14 -7.73
C ARG A 50 -10.29 11.36 -6.91
N GLY A 51 -11.55 11.79 -7.07
CA GLY A 51 -12.13 12.92 -6.35
C GLY A 51 -12.13 12.78 -4.82
N ILE A 52 -12.05 11.56 -4.28
CA ILE A 52 -11.91 11.34 -2.83
C ILE A 52 -10.55 11.86 -2.33
N TYR A 53 -9.48 11.68 -3.12
CA TYR A 53 -8.13 12.12 -2.77
C TYR A 53 -7.94 13.62 -2.99
N GLU A 54 -8.44 14.15 -4.11
CA GLU A 54 -8.38 15.57 -4.45
C GLU A 54 -9.03 16.44 -3.38
N ARG A 55 -10.24 16.06 -2.92
CA ARG A 55 -10.99 16.82 -1.92
C ARG A 55 -10.33 16.82 -0.53
N THR A 56 -9.63 15.75 -0.16
CA THR A 56 -9.18 15.52 1.22
C THR A 56 -7.80 16.14 1.50
N ARG A 57 -6.93 16.25 0.47
CA ARG A 57 -5.55 16.73 0.63
C ARG A 57 -5.24 18.05 -0.06
N GLY A 58 -6.16 18.55 -0.90
CA GLY A 58 -5.94 19.70 -1.75
C GLY A 58 -5.40 19.26 -3.11
N GLU A 59 -5.96 19.84 -4.18
CA GLU A 59 -5.71 19.46 -5.57
C GLU A 59 -4.24 19.59 -5.98
N HIS A 60 -3.49 20.49 -5.34
CA HIS A 60 -2.10 20.84 -5.67
C HIS A 60 -1.03 20.15 -4.82
N THR A 61 -1.36 19.02 -4.19
CA THR A 61 -0.32 18.24 -3.49
C THR A 61 0.44 17.36 -4.47
N ASP A 62 1.75 17.21 -4.26
CA ASP A 62 2.60 16.30 -5.06
C ASP A 62 2.01 14.88 -5.16
N ILE A 63 1.32 14.45 -4.10
CA ILE A 63 0.62 13.17 -4.05
C ILE A 63 -0.45 13.06 -5.15
N VAL A 64 -1.30 14.09 -5.27
CA VAL A 64 -2.41 14.11 -6.24
C VAL A 64 -1.89 14.31 -7.67
N GLU A 65 -0.85 15.12 -7.84
CA GLU A 65 -0.32 15.47 -9.16
C GLU A 65 0.60 14.40 -9.76
N LYS A 66 1.43 13.74 -8.94
CA LYS A 66 2.55 12.92 -9.44
C LYS A 66 2.58 11.49 -8.94
N GLU A 67 1.98 11.19 -7.79
CA GLU A 67 2.17 9.88 -7.12
C GLU A 67 0.96 8.94 -7.23
N LEU A 68 -0.23 9.44 -7.61
CA LEU A 68 -1.42 8.59 -7.77
C LEU A 68 -1.28 7.65 -8.98
N PHE A 69 -1.39 6.35 -8.71
CA PHE A 69 -1.55 5.35 -9.77
C PHE A 69 -3.01 5.33 -10.26
N SER A 70 -3.23 5.71 -11.52
CA SER A 70 -4.56 5.76 -12.13
C SER A 70 -4.78 4.56 -13.05
N VAL A 71 -5.84 3.80 -12.78
CA VAL A 71 -6.32 2.74 -13.68
C VAL A 71 -7.37 3.36 -14.60
N VAL A 72 -7.05 3.46 -15.88
CA VAL A 72 -7.99 3.94 -16.91
C VAL A 72 -8.56 2.72 -17.62
N GLY A 73 -9.89 2.64 -17.70
CA GLY A 73 -10.61 1.65 -18.48
C GLY A 73 -10.81 2.09 -19.93
#